data_AF-A0A962LEB8-F1
#
_entry.id   AF-A0A962LEB8-F1
#
_cell.length_a   1.000
_cell.length_b   1.000
_cell.length_c   1.000
_cell.angle_alpha   90.00
_cell.angle_beta   90.00
_cell.angle_gamma   90.00
#
_symmetry.space_group_name_H-M   'P 1'
#
loop_
_entity.id
_entity.type
_entity.pdbx_description
1 polymer ?
#
loop_
_entity_poly.entity_id
_entity_poly.type
_entity_poly.pdbx_seq_one_letter_code
_entity_poly.pdbx_strand_id
1 'polypeptide(L)'
;QLDILRGMMHGYDYSNFMTAGHKALAGAANHILGIKDGKKRFADVALAMSKAFTLCCTLDQAKAVREEVAFFQAVKVILTKRDISKKKRTDEGRELAIRQIIGSAVVSDEVVDIFDAAGLDKPNIGILDDDFLADVRNLPERNLAVELLERLLEGEIKSKFSSNVVQEKKFSELLSNVIKRYQNRAIETAQVIEELIEMAKKFRAAASRGEELGLTEDEIRFYDALADNQSAVRELSDDILKKIAHELTENLRNNITVDWSKRESVRAKLRLMVKRILRKYKYPPDKQEVAIALVLQQAEALGEAWMV
;
A
#
# COMPACT_ATOMS: atom_id res chain seq x y z
N GLN A 1 -20.03 22.64 -12.69
CA GLN A 1 -19.30 21.41 -12.29
C GLN A 1 -18.71 20.73 -13.52
N LEU A 2 -19.52 20.39 -14.53
CA LEU A 2 -19.03 19.81 -15.79
C LEU A 2 -17.94 20.67 -16.47
N ASP A 3 -18.12 21.98 -16.57
CA ASP A 3 -17.10 22.85 -17.18
C ASP A 3 -15.76 22.85 -16.43
N ILE A 4 -15.80 22.65 -15.10
CA ILE A 4 -14.58 22.52 -14.29
C ILE A 4 -13.88 21.19 -14.62
N LEU A 5 -14.63 20.09 -14.73
CA LEU A 5 -14.08 18.78 -15.09
C LEU A 5 -13.51 18.80 -16.52
N ARG A 6 -14.23 19.40 -17.48
CA ARG A 6 -13.75 19.61 -18.85
C ARG A 6 -12.48 20.45 -18.87
N GLY A 7 -12.41 21.52 -18.07
CA GLY A 7 -11.21 22.34 -17.91
C GLY A 7 -10.03 21.56 -17.29
N MET A 8 -10.30 20.64 -16.37
CA MET A 8 -9.28 19.75 -15.81
C MET A 8 -8.80 18.67 -16.79
N MET A 9 -9.57 18.38 -17.84
CA MET A 9 -9.22 17.45 -18.92
C MET A 9 -8.58 18.15 -20.12
N HIS A 10 -8.38 19.47 -20.04
CA HIS A 10 -7.83 20.24 -21.16
C HIS A 10 -6.42 19.75 -21.53
N GLY A 11 -6.22 19.41 -22.80
CA GLY A 11 -4.97 18.85 -23.31
C GLY A 11 -4.93 17.32 -23.36
N TYR A 12 -5.99 16.64 -22.94
CA TYR A 12 -6.21 15.22 -23.18
C TYR A 12 -7.52 15.01 -23.95
N ASP A 13 -7.44 14.42 -25.13
CA ASP A 13 -8.63 14.09 -25.91
C ASP A 13 -9.28 12.81 -25.38
N TYR A 14 -10.47 12.96 -24.80
CA TYR A 14 -11.31 11.86 -24.33
C TYR A 14 -12.55 11.68 -25.19
N SER A 15 -12.66 12.33 -26.36
CA SER A 15 -13.88 12.31 -27.20
C SER A 15 -14.31 10.90 -27.62
N ASN A 16 -13.37 9.96 -27.64
CA ASN A 16 -13.60 8.56 -27.97
C ASN A 16 -13.99 7.68 -26.75
N PHE A 17 -14.30 8.26 -25.58
CA PHE A 17 -14.52 7.51 -24.33
C PHE A 17 -15.58 6.39 -24.43
N MET A 18 -16.58 6.57 -25.29
CA MET A 18 -17.63 5.57 -25.56
C MET A 18 -17.13 4.31 -26.28
N THR A 19 -16.00 4.41 -26.98
CA THR A 19 -15.43 3.34 -27.83
C THR A 19 -14.07 2.84 -27.35
N ALA A 20 -13.33 3.68 -26.63
CA ALA A 20 -11.96 3.40 -26.19
C ALA A 20 -11.87 2.63 -24.85
N GLY A 21 -13.01 2.37 -24.19
CA GLY A 21 -13.10 1.50 -23.01
C GLY A 21 -12.08 1.84 -21.91
N HIS A 22 -11.33 0.83 -21.45
CA HIS A 22 -10.34 0.94 -20.38
C HIS A 22 -9.19 1.93 -20.69
N LYS A 23 -8.75 2.03 -21.95
CA LYS A 23 -7.63 2.90 -22.34
C LYS A 23 -7.96 4.38 -22.16
N ALA A 24 -9.17 4.81 -22.51
CA ALA A 24 -9.58 6.19 -22.30
C ALA A 24 -9.69 6.55 -20.82
N LEU A 25 -10.15 5.60 -19.99
CA LEU A 25 -10.21 5.76 -18.54
C LEU A 25 -8.82 5.85 -17.91
N ALA A 26 -7.89 4.97 -18.29
CA ALA A 26 -6.52 4.98 -17.81
C ALA A 26 -5.78 6.26 -18.22
N GLY A 27 -5.88 6.65 -19.49
CA GLY A 27 -5.26 7.89 -19.98
C GLY A 27 -5.85 9.13 -19.31
N ALA A 28 -7.17 9.17 -19.06
CA ALA A 28 -7.80 10.27 -18.33
C ALA A 28 -7.33 10.34 -16.87
N ALA A 29 -7.30 9.21 -16.17
CA ALA A 29 -6.78 9.13 -14.81
C ALA A 29 -5.31 9.57 -14.75
N ASN A 30 -4.48 9.10 -15.71
CA ASN A 30 -3.08 9.48 -15.85
C ASN A 30 -2.90 10.99 -16.07
N HIS A 31 -3.74 11.61 -16.91
CA HIS A 31 -3.73 13.04 -17.15
C HIS A 31 -4.04 13.80 -15.86
N ILE A 32 -5.11 13.43 -15.14
CA ILE A 32 -5.50 14.06 -13.88
C ILE A 32 -4.42 13.92 -12.81
N LEU A 33 -3.76 12.76 -12.72
CA LEU A 33 -2.66 12.52 -11.78
C LEU A 33 -1.43 13.39 -12.08
N GLY A 34 -1.25 13.83 -13.33
CA GLY A 34 -0.17 14.77 -13.70
C GLY A 34 -0.42 16.21 -13.26
N ILE A 35 -1.66 16.56 -12.93
CA ILE A 35 -2.05 17.91 -12.49
C ILE A 35 -1.76 18.05 -10.99
N LYS A 36 -1.21 19.19 -10.58
CA LYS A 36 -0.99 19.50 -9.16
C LYS A 36 -2.33 19.51 -8.41
N ASP A 37 -2.40 18.71 -7.34
CA ASP A 37 -3.64 18.45 -6.57
C ASP A 37 -4.81 17.94 -7.43
N GLY A 38 -4.53 17.39 -8.62
CA GLY A 38 -5.52 17.00 -9.62
C GLY A 38 -6.48 15.93 -9.10
N LYS A 39 -5.94 14.88 -8.47
CA LYS A 39 -6.71 13.78 -7.87
C LYS A 39 -7.80 14.28 -6.91
N LYS A 40 -7.43 15.10 -5.92
CA LYS A 40 -8.35 15.62 -4.90
C LYS A 40 -9.38 16.56 -5.53
N ARG A 41 -8.92 17.53 -6.32
CA ARG A 41 -9.80 18.49 -7.00
C ARG A 41 -10.81 17.80 -7.92
N PHE A 42 -10.35 16.84 -8.72
CA PHE A 42 -11.21 16.09 -9.62
C PHE A 42 -12.25 15.28 -8.85
N ALA A 43 -11.83 14.57 -7.79
CA ALA A 43 -12.73 13.77 -6.98
C ALA A 43 -13.83 14.60 -6.31
N ASP A 44 -13.49 15.77 -5.78
CA ASP A 44 -14.43 16.69 -5.12
C ASP A 44 -15.44 17.26 -6.13
N VAL A 45 -14.97 17.73 -7.28
CA VAL A 45 -15.81 18.30 -8.35
C VAL A 45 -16.70 17.22 -8.97
N ALA A 46 -16.17 16.02 -9.23
CA ALA A 46 -16.92 14.89 -9.77
C ALA A 46 -17.96 14.36 -8.76
N LEU A 47 -17.68 14.41 -7.46
CA LEU A 47 -18.68 14.12 -6.42
C LEU A 47 -19.80 15.15 -6.43
N ALA A 48 -19.48 16.45 -6.49
CA ALA A 48 -20.47 17.52 -6.57
C ALA A 48 -21.33 17.42 -7.84
N MET A 49 -20.70 17.14 -8.98
CA MET A 49 -21.39 16.86 -10.25
C MET A 49 -22.35 15.68 -10.11
N SER A 50 -21.90 14.56 -9.52
CA SER A 50 -22.73 13.37 -9.35
C SER A 50 -24.00 13.65 -8.55
N LYS A 51 -23.86 14.39 -7.43
CA LYS A 51 -25.01 14.81 -6.60
C LYS A 51 -25.97 15.70 -7.39
N ALA A 52 -25.45 16.68 -8.13
CA ALA A 52 -26.26 17.56 -8.95
C ALA A 52 -27.01 16.80 -10.05
N PHE A 53 -26.34 15.85 -10.71
CA PHE A 53 -26.93 15.04 -11.77
C PHE A 53 -28.10 14.19 -11.27
N THR A 54 -28.00 13.57 -10.09
CA THR A 54 -29.12 12.81 -9.51
C THR A 54 -30.37 13.66 -9.33
N LEU A 55 -30.23 14.96 -9.05
CA LEU A 55 -31.35 15.88 -8.86
C LEU A 55 -31.99 16.36 -10.17
N CYS A 56 -31.26 16.34 -11.29
CA CYS A 56 -31.72 16.90 -12.57
C CYS A 56 -31.75 15.89 -13.74
N CYS A 57 -31.48 14.62 -13.50
CA CYS A 57 -31.31 13.57 -14.52
C CYS A 57 -32.49 13.36 -15.47
N THR A 58 -33.68 13.85 -15.12
CA THR A 58 -34.91 13.77 -15.92
C THR A 58 -35.00 14.87 -16.99
N LEU A 59 -34.24 15.96 -16.86
CA LEU A 59 -34.22 17.07 -17.82
C LEU A 59 -33.49 16.68 -19.11
N ASP A 60 -33.98 17.11 -20.27
CA ASP A 60 -33.39 16.75 -21.57
C ASP A 60 -31.94 17.25 -21.73
N GLN A 61 -31.62 18.41 -21.17
CA GLN A 61 -30.25 18.93 -21.12
C GLN A 61 -29.32 18.01 -20.30
N ALA A 62 -29.81 17.39 -19.22
CA ALA A 62 -29.04 16.45 -18.43
C ALA A 62 -28.88 15.10 -19.15
N LYS A 63 -29.90 14.65 -19.90
CA LYS A 63 -29.81 13.44 -20.72
C LYS A 63 -28.70 13.56 -21.78
N ALA A 64 -28.53 14.73 -22.38
CA ALA A 64 -27.51 14.97 -23.42
C ALA A 64 -26.06 14.81 -22.92
N VAL A 65 -25.81 15.03 -21.62
CA VAL A 65 -24.47 14.91 -21.01
C VAL A 65 -24.31 13.66 -20.14
N ARG A 66 -25.31 12.76 -20.16
CA ARG A 66 -25.36 11.59 -19.27
C ARG A 66 -24.12 10.70 -19.39
N GLU A 67 -23.69 10.41 -20.61
CA GLU A 67 -22.56 9.52 -20.88
C GLU A 67 -21.24 10.14 -20.39
N GLU A 68 -21.05 11.43 -20.60
CA GLU A 68 -19.88 12.18 -20.12
C GLU A 68 -19.85 12.23 -18.58
N VAL A 69 -21.01 12.41 -17.93
CA VAL A 69 -21.13 12.33 -16.47
C VAL A 69 -20.72 10.95 -15.97
N ALA A 70 -21.19 9.87 -16.62
CA ALA A 70 -20.82 8.50 -16.27
C ALA A 70 -19.31 8.26 -16.43
N PHE A 71 -18.71 8.80 -17.50
CA PHE A 71 -17.27 8.74 -17.70
C PHE A 71 -16.49 9.41 -16.56
N PHE A 72 -16.82 10.65 -16.19
CA PHE A 72 -16.13 11.32 -15.08
C PHE A 72 -16.37 10.65 -13.73
N GLN A 73 -17.52 10.01 -13.53
CA GLN A 73 -17.77 9.17 -12.37
C GLN A 73 -16.82 7.97 -12.35
N ALA A 74 -16.66 7.26 -13.46
CA ALA A 74 -15.73 6.13 -13.58
C ALA A 74 -14.28 6.55 -13.31
N VAL A 75 -13.83 7.68 -13.89
CA VAL A 75 -12.48 8.23 -13.65
C VAL A 75 -12.27 8.58 -12.18
N LYS A 76 -13.25 9.21 -11.52
CA LYS A 76 -13.18 9.49 -10.08
C LYS A 76 -13.00 8.20 -9.29
N VAL A 77 -13.72 7.15 -9.66
CA VAL A 77 -13.69 5.90 -8.91
C VAL A 77 -12.32 5.22 -9.05
N ILE A 78 -11.72 5.19 -10.24
CA ILE A 78 -10.34 4.74 -10.45
C ILE A 78 -9.36 5.52 -9.56
N LEU A 79 -9.54 6.83 -9.47
CA LEU A 79 -8.68 7.73 -8.69
C LEU A 79 -8.87 7.62 -7.17
N THR A 80 -9.99 7.10 -6.67
CA THR A 80 -10.33 7.18 -5.23
C THR A 80 -10.57 5.84 -4.57
N LYS A 81 -10.96 4.81 -5.33
CA LYS A 81 -11.21 3.49 -4.77
C LYS A 81 -9.88 2.85 -4.35
N ARG A 82 -9.78 2.50 -3.08
CA ARG A 82 -8.70 1.67 -2.56
C ARG A 82 -8.98 0.22 -2.94
N ASP A 83 -7.94 -0.51 -3.29
CA ASP A 83 -8.04 -1.92 -3.63
C ASP A 83 -8.51 -2.69 -2.39
N ILE A 84 -9.72 -3.26 -2.49
CA ILE A 84 -10.22 -4.21 -1.52
C ILE A 84 -9.93 -5.56 -2.16
N SER A 85 -9.05 -6.36 -1.54
CA SER A 85 -8.71 -7.70 -2.02
C SER A 85 -9.98 -8.57 -2.12
N LYS A 86 -10.64 -8.58 -3.27
CA LYS A 86 -11.73 -9.51 -3.57
C LYS A 86 -11.65 -9.97 -5.02
N LYS A 87 -11.31 -11.27 -5.15
CA LYS A 87 -11.56 -12.26 -6.23
C LYS A 87 -11.38 -11.83 -7.69
N LYS A 88 -10.61 -12.64 -8.44
CA LYS A 88 -10.50 -12.63 -9.92
C LYS A 88 -11.88 -12.53 -10.59
N ARG A 89 -12.02 -11.62 -11.57
CA ARG A 89 -13.09 -11.63 -12.58
C ARG A 89 -12.47 -11.97 -13.94
N THR A 90 -13.24 -12.64 -14.80
CA THR A 90 -12.86 -13.03 -16.16
C THR A 90 -13.10 -11.89 -17.17
N ASP A 91 -12.38 -11.91 -18.29
CA ASP A 91 -12.37 -10.83 -19.30
C ASP A 91 -13.74 -10.48 -19.88
N GLU A 92 -14.59 -11.46 -20.19
CA GLU A 92 -15.95 -11.19 -20.71
C GLU A 92 -16.84 -10.45 -19.71
N GLY A 93 -16.60 -10.65 -18.41
CA GLY A 93 -17.32 -9.94 -17.34
C GLY A 93 -16.85 -8.49 -17.14
N ARG A 94 -15.65 -8.13 -17.62
CA ARG A 94 -15.09 -6.77 -17.54
C ARG A 94 -15.72 -5.85 -18.61
N GLU A 95 -15.90 -6.36 -19.82
CA GLU A 95 -16.44 -5.59 -20.95
C GLU A 95 -17.97 -5.39 -20.86
N LEU A 96 -18.70 -6.37 -20.31
CA LEU A 96 -20.14 -6.30 -20.06
C LEU A 96 -20.51 -5.31 -18.96
N ALA A 97 -19.69 -5.21 -17.90
CA ALA A 97 -19.85 -4.26 -16.82
C ALA A 97 -19.88 -2.81 -17.33
N ILE A 98 -18.99 -2.48 -18.29
CA ILE A 98 -18.90 -1.15 -18.89
C ILE A 98 -20.14 -0.83 -19.73
N ARG A 99 -20.60 -1.76 -20.56
CA ARG A 99 -21.82 -1.57 -21.35
C ARG A 99 -23.06 -1.43 -20.46
N GLN A 100 -23.11 -2.11 -19.31
CA GLN A 100 -24.18 -1.95 -18.33
C GLN A 100 -24.07 -0.64 -17.52
N ILE A 101 -22.88 -0.17 -17.16
CA ILE A 101 -22.69 1.13 -16.47
C ILE A 101 -23.06 2.31 -17.38
N ILE A 102 -22.70 2.23 -18.65
CA ILE A 102 -22.99 3.28 -19.64
C ILE A 102 -24.45 3.20 -20.10
N GLY A 103 -25.02 1.98 -20.19
CA GLY A 103 -26.38 1.75 -20.68
C GLY A 103 -27.49 1.85 -19.62
N SER A 104 -27.17 1.73 -18.32
CA SER A 104 -28.17 1.68 -17.25
C SER A 104 -28.09 2.97 -16.42
N ALA A 105 -29.11 3.81 -16.49
CA ALA A 105 -29.22 5.10 -15.79
C ALA A 105 -29.31 5.00 -14.24
N VAL A 106 -28.91 3.87 -13.67
CA VAL A 106 -28.73 3.64 -12.24
C VAL A 106 -27.36 2.98 -12.13
N VAL A 107 -26.43 3.68 -11.48
CA VAL A 107 -25.04 3.25 -11.24
C VAL A 107 -25.04 1.80 -10.75
N SER A 108 -24.81 0.85 -11.66
CA SER A 108 -24.55 -0.53 -11.28
C SER A 108 -23.17 -0.53 -10.63
N ASP A 109 -23.08 -1.12 -9.45
CA ASP A 109 -21.91 -1.16 -8.56
C ASP A 109 -20.67 -1.90 -9.14
N GLU A 110 -20.68 -2.20 -10.45
CA GLU A 110 -19.62 -2.89 -11.17
C GLU A 110 -18.50 -1.94 -11.60
N VAL A 111 -17.92 -1.31 -10.60
CA VAL A 111 -16.80 -0.39 -10.69
C VAL A 111 -15.57 -1.00 -11.38
N VAL A 112 -15.02 -0.28 -12.38
CA VAL A 112 -13.69 -0.52 -12.97
C VAL A 112 -12.60 -0.23 -11.95
N ASP A 113 -11.72 -1.20 -11.74
CA ASP A 113 -10.54 -1.16 -10.87
C ASP A 113 -9.37 -0.41 -11.56
N ILE A 114 -8.41 0.14 -10.79
CA ILE A 114 -7.23 0.81 -11.36
C ILE A 114 -6.35 -0.16 -12.15
N PHE A 115 -6.27 -1.43 -11.72
CA PHE A 115 -5.56 -2.49 -12.45
C PHE A 115 -6.25 -2.83 -13.76
N ASP A 116 -7.57 -3.05 -13.72
CA ASP A 116 -8.36 -3.35 -14.91
C ASP A 116 -8.32 -2.17 -15.90
N ALA A 117 -8.31 -0.92 -15.41
CA ALA A 117 -8.16 0.27 -16.25
C ALA A 117 -6.79 0.29 -16.96
N ALA A 118 -5.71 -0.06 -16.25
CA ALA A 118 -4.36 -0.15 -16.82
C ALA A 118 -4.14 -1.37 -17.74
N GLY A 119 -5.15 -2.23 -17.91
CA GLY A 119 -5.01 -3.48 -18.67
C GLY A 119 -4.16 -4.54 -17.97
N LEU A 120 -4.03 -4.43 -16.64
CA LEU A 120 -3.29 -5.37 -15.81
C LEU A 120 -4.24 -6.36 -15.15
N ASP A 121 -3.87 -7.64 -15.14
CA ASP A 121 -4.67 -8.65 -14.47
C ASP A 121 -4.66 -8.46 -12.95
N LYS A 122 -5.81 -8.73 -12.33
CA LYS A 122 -5.94 -8.64 -10.88
C LYS A 122 -5.01 -9.65 -10.22
N PRO A 123 -4.05 -9.17 -9.42
CA PRO A 123 -2.98 -10.04 -9.03
C PRO A 123 -3.39 -10.95 -7.85
N ASN A 124 -2.86 -12.17 -7.85
CA ASN A 124 -3.00 -13.14 -6.75
C ASN A 124 -1.77 -13.00 -5.85
N ILE A 125 -1.91 -12.43 -4.64
CA ILE A 125 -1.10 -12.54 -3.38
C ILE A 125 0.47 -12.55 -3.47
N GLY A 126 1.10 -12.62 -4.64
CA GLY A 126 2.54 -12.66 -4.90
C GLY A 126 3.04 -11.45 -5.71
N ILE A 127 2.32 -10.33 -5.59
CA ILE A 127 2.16 -9.19 -6.53
C ILE A 127 3.39 -8.28 -6.65
N LEU A 128 4.59 -8.81 -6.64
CA LEU A 128 5.79 -8.04 -6.97
C LEU A 128 6.68 -8.83 -7.91
N ASP A 129 6.12 -9.84 -8.62
CA ASP A 129 6.93 -10.67 -9.51
C ASP A 129 7.58 -9.82 -10.58
N ASP A 130 8.73 -10.29 -11.06
CA ASP A 130 9.55 -9.47 -11.95
C ASP A 130 8.79 -9.17 -13.25
N ASP A 131 7.84 -10.03 -13.64
CA ASP A 131 6.95 -9.83 -14.79
C ASP A 131 5.99 -8.66 -14.57
N PHE A 132 5.25 -8.62 -13.45
CA PHE A 132 4.37 -7.50 -13.15
C PHE A 132 5.14 -6.18 -12.99
N LEU A 133 6.30 -6.20 -12.33
CA LEU A 133 7.14 -5.00 -12.20
C LEU A 133 7.66 -4.53 -13.57
N ALA A 134 7.93 -5.44 -14.50
CA ALA A 134 8.30 -5.11 -15.87
C ALA A 134 7.12 -4.51 -16.66
N ASP A 135 5.92 -5.05 -16.50
CA ASP A 135 4.70 -4.52 -17.13
C ASP A 135 4.41 -3.09 -16.65
N VAL A 136 4.46 -2.87 -15.33
CA VAL A 136 4.26 -1.54 -14.74
C VAL A 136 5.34 -0.56 -15.19
N ARG A 137 6.59 -1.01 -15.31
CA ARG A 137 7.70 -0.19 -15.84
C ARG A 137 7.45 0.24 -17.30
N ASN A 138 6.76 -0.58 -18.08
CA ASN A 138 6.51 -0.33 -19.49
C ASN A 138 5.16 0.35 -19.77
N LEU A 139 4.34 0.60 -18.74
CA LEU A 139 3.06 1.30 -18.89
C LEU A 139 3.24 2.68 -19.55
N PRO A 140 2.42 3.00 -20.58
CA PRO A 140 2.44 4.34 -21.17
C PRO A 140 1.88 5.38 -20.19
N GLU A 141 0.93 5.01 -19.35
CA GLU A 141 0.35 5.85 -18.28
C GLU A 141 1.27 5.95 -17.06
N ARG A 142 2.38 6.70 -17.18
CA ARG A 142 3.41 6.83 -16.14
C ARG A 142 2.91 7.31 -14.78
N ASN A 143 2.02 8.30 -14.74
CA ASN A 143 1.50 8.81 -13.47
C ASN A 143 0.55 7.79 -12.82
N LEU A 144 -0.17 7.03 -13.63
CA LEU A 144 -1.01 5.93 -13.17
C LEU A 144 -0.16 4.78 -12.60
N ALA A 145 0.98 4.47 -13.24
CA ALA A 145 1.93 3.47 -12.77
C ALA A 145 2.48 3.79 -11.36
N VAL A 146 2.83 5.06 -11.11
CA VAL A 146 3.26 5.52 -9.77
C VAL A 146 2.17 5.31 -8.73
N GLU A 147 0.94 5.76 -9.03
CA GLU A 147 -0.21 5.63 -8.12
C GLU A 147 -0.53 4.15 -7.84
N LEU A 148 -0.40 3.29 -8.85
CA LEU A 148 -0.63 1.85 -8.72
C LEU A 148 0.43 1.18 -7.82
N LEU A 149 1.71 1.47 -8.04
CA LEU A 149 2.79 0.96 -7.17
C LEU A 149 2.67 1.48 -5.74
N GLU A 150 2.31 2.76 -5.56
CA GLU A 150 2.09 3.35 -4.23
C GLU A 150 1.01 2.59 -3.46
N ARG A 151 -0.18 2.41 -4.06
CA ARG A 151 -1.30 1.71 -3.42
C ARG A 151 -0.97 0.27 -3.09
N LEU A 152 -0.32 -0.41 -4.04
CA LEU A 152 0.05 -1.80 -3.89
C LEU A 152 1.04 -1.98 -2.74
N LEU A 153 2.11 -1.20 -2.71
CA LEU A 153 3.10 -1.24 -1.64
C LEU A 153 2.48 -0.87 -0.30
N GLU A 154 1.63 0.16 -0.22
CA GLU A 154 0.95 0.53 1.02
C GLU A 154 0.07 -0.62 1.56
N GLY A 155 -0.66 -1.30 0.67
CA GLY A 155 -1.50 -2.45 1.00
C GLY A 155 -0.68 -3.65 1.49
N GLU A 156 0.39 -3.99 0.77
CA GLU A 156 1.27 -5.11 1.12
C GLU A 156 2.05 -4.86 2.42
N ILE A 157 2.55 -3.64 2.65
CA ILE A 157 3.21 -3.26 3.91
C ILE A 157 2.28 -3.49 5.10
N LYS A 158 1.03 -3.02 5.00
CA LYS A 158 0.03 -3.23 6.05
C LYS A 158 -0.31 -4.72 6.21
N SER A 159 -0.51 -5.44 5.10
CA SER A 159 -0.91 -6.85 5.18
C SER A 159 0.19 -7.75 5.72
N LYS A 160 1.46 -7.55 5.32
CA LYS A 160 2.59 -8.44 5.66
C LYS A 160 3.32 -8.02 6.92
N PHE A 161 3.36 -6.73 7.25
CA PHE A 161 4.12 -6.21 8.38
C PHE A 161 3.27 -5.52 9.46
N SER A 162 1.93 -5.55 9.40
CA SER A 162 1.06 -5.02 10.48
C SER A 162 1.45 -5.47 11.89
N SER A 163 2.04 -6.64 12.01
CA SER A 163 2.50 -7.19 13.28
C SER A 163 4.03 -7.13 13.47
N ASN A 164 4.79 -6.54 12.55
CA ASN A 164 6.24 -6.28 12.63
C ASN A 164 6.48 -4.78 12.55
N VAL A 165 6.49 -4.13 13.72
CA VAL A 165 6.48 -2.66 13.83
C VAL A 165 7.74 -2.04 13.22
N VAL A 166 8.87 -2.73 13.26
CA VAL A 166 10.15 -2.24 12.75
C VAL A 166 10.13 -2.20 11.22
N GLN A 167 9.73 -3.31 10.57
CA GLN A 167 9.64 -3.35 9.10
C GLN A 167 8.50 -2.46 8.59
N GLU A 168 7.34 -2.46 9.25
CA GLU A 168 6.21 -1.60 8.86
C GLU A 168 6.63 -0.13 8.83
N LYS A 169 7.25 0.36 9.92
CA LYS A 169 7.72 1.74 10.02
C LYS A 169 8.76 2.05 8.94
N LYS A 170 9.75 1.18 8.78
CA LYS A 170 10.83 1.35 7.80
C LYS A 170 10.29 1.48 6.37
N PHE A 171 9.46 0.54 5.93
CA PHE A 171 8.92 0.57 4.56
C PHE A 171 7.88 1.68 4.36
N SER A 172 7.08 1.99 5.37
CA SER A 172 6.13 3.12 5.30
C SER A 172 6.85 4.46 5.18
N GLU A 173 7.94 4.67 5.92
CA GLU A 173 8.76 5.88 5.84
C GLU A 173 9.47 5.99 4.48
N LEU A 174 10.04 4.89 3.98
CA LEU A 174 10.65 4.84 2.65
C LEU A 174 9.64 5.21 1.56
N LEU A 175 8.46 4.58 1.57
CA LEU A 175 7.39 4.88 0.62
C LEU A 175 6.98 6.35 0.70
N SER A 176 6.71 6.86 1.91
CA SER A 176 6.35 8.26 2.13
C SER A 176 7.40 9.22 1.58
N ASN A 177 8.69 8.91 1.74
CA ASN A 177 9.78 9.76 1.26
C ASN A 177 9.88 9.80 -0.27
N VAL A 178 9.68 8.67 -0.96
CA VAL A 178 9.64 8.61 -2.43
C VAL A 178 8.46 9.43 -2.95
N ILE A 179 7.26 9.22 -2.39
CA ILE A 179 6.05 9.93 -2.80
C ILE A 179 6.13 11.43 -2.52
N LYS A 180 6.68 11.84 -1.38
CA LYS A 180 6.89 13.27 -1.09
C LYS A 180 7.81 13.94 -2.11
N ARG A 181 8.89 13.28 -2.53
CA ARG A 181 9.78 13.82 -3.58
C ARG A 181 9.07 13.90 -4.92
N TYR A 182 8.25 12.91 -5.28
CA TYR A 182 7.42 12.95 -6.47
C TYR A 182 6.41 14.11 -6.46
N GLN A 183 5.64 14.26 -5.37
CA GLN A 183 4.63 15.32 -5.22
C GLN A 183 5.26 16.72 -5.27
N ASN A 184 6.46 16.88 -4.71
CA ASN A 184 7.24 18.12 -4.77
C ASN A 184 7.90 18.34 -6.14
N ARG A 185 7.70 17.44 -7.11
CA ARG A 185 8.36 17.43 -8.43
C ARG A 185 9.89 17.52 -8.32
N ALA A 186 10.45 16.95 -7.25
CA ALA A 186 11.89 16.93 -6.99
C ALA A 186 12.62 15.83 -7.77
N ILE A 187 11.88 14.87 -8.33
CA ILE A 187 12.38 13.75 -9.13
C ILE A 187 11.42 13.50 -10.30
N GLU A 188 11.95 12.94 -11.39
CA GLU A 188 11.16 12.61 -12.58
C GLU A 188 10.27 11.38 -12.35
N THR A 189 9.11 11.31 -13.02
CA THR A 189 8.18 10.18 -12.89
C THR A 189 8.84 8.83 -13.19
N ALA A 190 9.75 8.77 -14.18
CA ALA A 190 10.49 7.56 -14.50
C ALA A 190 11.41 7.12 -13.34
N GLN A 191 12.08 8.07 -12.69
CA GLN A 191 12.91 7.80 -11.52
C GLN A 191 12.08 7.31 -10.33
N VAL A 192 10.89 7.89 -10.12
CA VAL A 192 9.96 7.46 -9.05
C VAL A 192 9.55 6.02 -9.25
N ILE A 193 9.15 5.64 -10.46
CA ILE A 193 8.78 4.25 -10.79
C ILE A 193 9.91 3.31 -10.43
N GLU A 194 11.15 3.67 -10.78
CA GLU A 194 12.30 2.82 -10.55
C GLU A 194 12.64 2.67 -9.06
N GLU A 195 12.53 3.75 -8.28
CA GLU A 195 12.69 3.70 -6.83
C GLU A 195 11.59 2.86 -6.15
N LEU A 196 10.35 2.92 -6.64
CA LEU A 196 9.24 2.09 -6.14
C LEU A 196 9.43 0.61 -6.52
N ILE A 197 9.94 0.30 -7.71
CA ILE A 197 10.29 -1.06 -8.13
C ILE A 197 11.42 -1.63 -7.26
N GLU A 198 12.47 -0.84 -7.00
CA GLU A 198 13.52 -1.27 -6.08
C GLU A 198 13.00 -1.52 -4.67
N MET A 199 12.07 -0.67 -4.21
CA MET A 199 11.42 -0.85 -2.92
C MET A 199 10.61 -2.14 -2.87
N ALA A 200 9.85 -2.46 -3.92
CA ALA A 200 9.13 -3.71 -4.07
C ALA A 200 10.06 -4.93 -3.95
N LYS A 201 11.23 -4.89 -4.61
CA LYS A 201 12.23 -5.96 -4.52
C LYS A 201 12.80 -6.11 -3.11
N LYS A 202 13.13 -4.99 -2.44
CA LYS A 202 13.58 -4.97 -1.04
C LYS A 202 12.50 -5.49 -0.08
N PHE A 203 11.24 -5.15 -0.33
CA PHE A 203 10.09 -5.63 0.42
C PHE A 203 9.96 -7.15 0.32
N ARG A 204 10.01 -7.71 -0.88
CA ARG A 204 10.00 -9.17 -1.10
C ARG A 204 11.11 -9.87 -0.33
N ALA A 205 12.35 -9.38 -0.47
CA ALA A 205 13.48 -9.98 0.23
C ALA A 205 13.31 -9.91 1.75
N ALA A 206 12.67 -8.86 2.27
CA ALA A 206 12.35 -8.79 3.69
C ALA A 206 11.24 -9.76 4.12
N ALA A 207 10.20 -9.93 3.29
CA ALA A 207 9.10 -10.83 3.56
C ALA A 207 9.53 -12.32 3.53
N SER A 208 10.40 -12.70 2.60
CA SER A 208 10.92 -14.09 2.48
C SER A 208 12.02 -14.43 3.48
N ARG A 209 12.62 -13.43 4.15
CA ARG A 209 13.76 -13.63 5.04
C ARG A 209 13.47 -14.53 6.24
N GLY A 210 12.24 -14.53 6.74
CA GLY A 210 11.83 -15.41 7.84
C GLY A 210 12.01 -16.89 7.49
N GLU A 211 11.57 -17.26 6.28
CA GLU A 211 11.70 -18.63 5.75
C GLU A 211 13.18 -19.00 5.53
N GLU A 212 13.97 -18.11 4.93
CA GLU A 212 15.40 -18.33 4.68
C GLU A 212 16.20 -18.51 5.98
N LEU A 213 15.84 -17.77 7.03
CA LEU A 213 16.52 -17.83 8.32
C LEU A 213 16.07 -19.02 9.18
N GLY A 214 15.00 -19.72 8.77
CA GLY A 214 14.40 -20.81 9.54
C GLY A 214 13.73 -20.34 10.83
N LEU A 215 13.31 -19.08 10.88
CA LEU A 215 12.67 -18.47 12.04
C LEU A 215 11.15 -18.50 11.88
N THR A 216 10.44 -18.71 12.98
CA THR A 216 8.98 -18.51 13.02
C THR A 216 8.63 -17.04 12.82
N GLU A 217 7.37 -16.75 12.47
CA GLU A 217 6.89 -15.37 12.30
C GLU A 217 7.09 -14.51 13.56
N ASP A 218 7.03 -15.09 14.75
CA ASP A 218 7.25 -14.38 16.00
C ASP A 218 8.73 -14.06 16.20
N GLU A 219 9.60 -15.02 15.92
CA GLU A 219 11.05 -14.89 16.09
C GLU A 219 11.66 -13.89 15.10
N ILE A 220 11.21 -13.89 13.85
CA ILE A 220 11.73 -12.95 12.84
C ILE A 220 11.45 -11.49 13.23
N ARG A 221 10.37 -11.22 13.97
CA ARG A 221 10.03 -9.88 14.46
C ARG A 221 11.03 -9.40 15.53
N PHE A 222 11.38 -10.28 16.47
CA PHE A 222 12.41 -9.97 17.46
C PHE A 222 13.79 -9.88 16.82
N TYR A 223 14.08 -10.75 15.86
CA TYR A 223 15.30 -10.67 15.06
C TYR A 223 15.43 -9.29 14.39
N ASP A 224 14.38 -8.81 13.71
CA ASP A 224 14.38 -7.50 13.06
C ASP A 224 14.56 -6.34 14.05
N ALA A 225 13.96 -6.43 15.24
CA ALA A 225 14.16 -5.42 16.30
C ALA A 225 15.59 -5.37 16.83
N LEU A 226 16.31 -6.50 16.81
CA LEU A 226 17.73 -6.57 17.18
C LEU A 226 18.62 -6.12 16.03
N ALA A 227 18.29 -6.50 14.80
CA ALA A 227 19.05 -6.17 13.61
C ALA A 227 18.93 -4.69 13.19
N ASP A 228 17.96 -3.95 13.73
CA ASP A 228 17.88 -2.49 13.55
C ASP A 228 19.11 -1.76 14.11
N ASN A 229 19.77 -2.33 15.13
CA ASN A 229 21.06 -1.81 15.59
C ASN A 229 22.19 -2.24 14.64
N GLN A 230 22.66 -1.28 13.82
CA GLN A 230 23.79 -1.49 12.91
C GLN A 230 25.06 -2.02 13.60
N SER A 231 25.32 -1.63 14.85
CA SER A 231 26.48 -2.13 15.60
C SER A 231 26.30 -3.61 15.95
N ALA A 232 25.07 -4.04 16.26
CA ALA A 232 24.77 -5.44 16.51
C ALA A 232 24.96 -6.31 15.26
N VAL A 233 24.52 -5.83 14.08
CA VAL A 233 24.71 -6.56 12.82
C VAL A 233 26.19 -6.65 12.41
N ARG A 234 27.02 -5.67 12.79
CA ARG A 234 28.46 -5.67 12.48
C ARG A 234 29.28 -6.51 13.44
N GLU A 235 28.93 -6.49 14.73
CA GLU A 235 29.71 -7.13 15.79
C GLU A 235 29.23 -8.55 16.11
N LEU A 236 27.98 -8.89 15.78
CA LEU A 236 27.40 -10.21 16.01
C LEU A 236 27.07 -10.87 14.67
N SER A 237 27.35 -12.16 14.56
CA SER A 237 26.89 -12.98 13.44
C SER A 237 25.37 -13.21 13.51
N ASP A 238 24.72 -13.37 12.36
CA ASP A 238 23.29 -13.71 12.25
C ASP A 238 22.89 -14.89 13.14
N ASP A 239 23.73 -15.92 13.27
CA ASP A 239 23.46 -17.07 14.15
C ASP A 239 23.28 -16.70 15.63
N ILE A 240 23.95 -15.65 16.10
CA ILE A 240 23.79 -15.17 17.48
C ILE A 240 22.51 -14.37 17.59
N LEU A 241 22.20 -13.51 16.61
CA LEU A 241 20.95 -12.75 16.58
C LEU A 241 19.73 -13.70 16.53
N LYS A 242 19.81 -14.79 15.76
CA LYS A 242 18.79 -15.86 15.75
C LYS A 242 18.60 -16.50 17.12
N LYS A 243 19.70 -16.85 17.81
CA LYS A 243 19.63 -17.43 19.17
C LYS A 243 19.02 -16.46 20.18
N ILE A 244 19.36 -15.17 20.09
CA ILE A 244 18.75 -14.13 20.92
C ILE A 244 17.24 -14.05 20.62
N ALA A 245 16.85 -14.01 19.34
CA ALA A 245 15.45 -13.93 18.93
C ALA A 245 14.64 -15.14 19.42
N HIS A 246 15.17 -16.35 19.29
CA HIS A 246 14.54 -17.58 19.81
C HIS A 246 14.37 -17.52 21.34
N GLU A 247 15.44 -17.22 22.08
CA GLU A 247 15.39 -17.14 23.54
C GLU A 247 14.49 -16.00 24.04
N LEU A 248 14.43 -14.86 23.33
CA LEU A 248 13.49 -13.78 23.64
C LEU A 248 12.05 -14.21 23.43
N THR A 249 11.75 -14.87 22.32
CA THR A 249 10.40 -15.33 21.98
C THR A 249 9.89 -16.31 23.03
N GLU A 250 10.69 -17.31 23.38
CA GLU A 250 10.34 -18.31 24.38
C GLU A 250 10.14 -17.69 25.77
N ASN A 251 11.07 -16.83 26.22
CA ASN A 251 10.96 -16.19 27.52
C ASN A 251 9.80 -15.20 27.59
N LEU A 252 9.52 -14.45 26.53
CA LEU A 252 8.37 -13.53 26.48
C LEU A 252 7.06 -14.31 26.51
N ARG A 253 6.92 -15.37 25.72
CA ARG A 253 5.72 -16.21 25.70
C ARG A 253 5.41 -16.81 27.08
N ASN A 254 6.44 -17.22 27.82
CA ASN A 254 6.29 -17.78 29.17
C ASN A 254 5.98 -16.73 30.26
N ASN A 255 6.26 -15.45 30.02
CA ASN A 255 6.16 -14.40 31.04
C ASN A 255 5.11 -13.31 30.73
N ILE A 256 4.53 -13.29 29.54
CA ILE A 256 3.46 -12.35 29.17
C ILE A 256 2.15 -12.75 29.87
N THR A 257 1.61 -11.82 30.64
CA THR A 257 0.30 -11.93 31.30
C THR A 257 -0.68 -10.93 30.69
N VAL A 258 -1.99 -11.16 30.82
CA VAL A 258 -3.04 -10.23 30.35
C VAL A 258 -2.82 -8.81 30.88
N ASP A 259 -2.93 -7.81 30.02
CA ASP A 259 -2.71 -6.37 30.29
C ASP A 259 -1.29 -6.00 30.79
N TRP A 260 -0.26 -6.80 30.48
CA TRP A 260 1.10 -6.50 30.94
C TRP A 260 1.62 -5.13 30.50
N SER A 261 1.21 -4.63 29.33
CA SER A 261 1.66 -3.32 28.80
C SER A 261 1.18 -2.14 29.65
N LYS A 262 0.03 -2.28 30.32
CA LYS A 262 -0.54 -1.28 31.25
C LYS A 262 0.06 -1.34 32.66
N ARG A 263 0.74 -2.44 33.01
CA ARG A 263 1.30 -2.67 34.35
C ARG A 263 2.80 -2.38 34.37
N GLU A 264 3.17 -1.23 34.94
CA GLU A 264 4.56 -0.78 34.99
C GLU A 264 5.51 -1.77 35.67
N SER A 265 5.06 -2.49 36.70
CA SER A 265 5.84 -3.53 37.38
C SER A 265 6.17 -4.73 36.48
N VAL A 266 5.22 -5.17 35.65
CA VAL A 266 5.42 -6.28 34.71
C VAL A 266 6.32 -5.84 33.57
N ARG A 267 6.10 -4.63 33.03
CA ARG A 267 6.96 -4.03 32.00
C ARG A 267 8.41 -3.89 32.46
N ALA A 268 8.64 -3.45 33.71
CA ALA A 268 9.97 -3.37 34.30
C ALA A 268 10.64 -4.75 34.42
N LYS A 269 9.89 -5.78 34.84
CA LYS A 269 10.38 -7.16 34.92
C LYS A 269 10.79 -7.71 33.54
N LEU A 270 9.96 -7.49 32.52
CA LEU A 270 10.27 -7.88 31.14
C LEU A 270 11.48 -7.12 30.59
N ARG A 271 11.59 -5.81 30.85
CA ARG A 271 12.77 -5.01 30.47
C ARG A 271 14.07 -5.59 31.04
N LEU A 272 14.06 -5.99 32.32
CA LEU A 272 15.22 -6.61 32.97
C LEU A 272 15.56 -7.99 32.38
N MET A 273 14.54 -8.78 32.02
CA MET A 273 14.73 -10.07 31.35
C MET A 273 15.36 -9.90 29.97
N VAL A 274 14.83 -9.01 29.13
CA VAL A 274 15.43 -8.68 27.82
C VAL A 274 16.86 -8.19 27.99
N LYS A 275 17.12 -7.27 28.93
CA LYS A 275 18.47 -6.76 29.22
C LYS A 275 19.46 -7.86 29.62
N ARG A 276 19.01 -8.87 30.38
CA ARG A 276 19.82 -10.02 30.77
C ARG A 276 20.19 -10.90 29.57
N ILE A 277 19.22 -11.18 28.70
CA ILE A 277 19.44 -11.99 27.49
C ILE A 277 20.43 -11.27 26.56
N LEU A 278 20.23 -9.98 26.30
CA LEU A 278 21.18 -9.19 25.49
C LEU A 278 22.60 -9.20 26.06
N ARG A 279 22.75 -9.11 27.39
CA ARG A 279 24.07 -9.18 28.04
C ARG A 279 24.71 -10.56 27.91
N LYS A 280 23.93 -11.64 28.02
CA LYS A 280 24.40 -13.03 27.88
C LYS A 280 25.08 -13.26 26.53
N TYR A 281 24.53 -12.68 25.46
CA TYR A 281 25.06 -12.80 24.11
C TYR A 281 26.00 -11.66 23.68
N LYS A 282 26.45 -10.82 24.63
CA LYS A 282 27.37 -9.70 24.37
C LYS A 282 26.84 -8.70 23.35
N TYR A 283 25.54 -8.41 23.38
CA TYR A 283 24.95 -7.39 22.54
C TYR A 283 25.57 -6.00 22.80
N PRO A 284 25.93 -5.22 21.75
CA PRO A 284 26.62 -3.95 21.92
C PRO A 284 25.83 -2.97 22.81
N PRO A 285 26.51 -2.27 23.75
CA PRO A 285 25.83 -1.42 24.73
C PRO A 285 25.33 -0.08 24.14
N ASP A 286 25.79 0.31 22.96
CA ASP A 286 25.59 1.63 22.35
C ASP A 286 24.11 1.99 22.11
N LYS A 287 23.34 1.06 21.54
CA LYS A 287 21.89 1.19 21.30
C LYS A 287 21.10 0.08 21.98
N GLN A 288 21.67 -0.50 23.04
CA GLN A 288 21.01 -1.58 23.79
C GLN A 288 19.65 -1.15 24.35
N GLU A 289 19.54 0.06 24.91
CA GLU A 289 18.27 0.56 25.45
C GLU A 289 17.22 0.80 24.35
N VAL A 290 17.63 1.16 23.13
CA VAL A 290 16.74 1.29 21.97
C VAL A 290 16.24 -0.08 21.53
N ALA A 291 17.15 -1.05 21.41
CA ALA A 291 16.79 -2.43 21.07
C ALA A 291 15.82 -3.05 22.10
N ILE A 292 16.03 -2.79 23.41
CA ILE A 292 15.09 -3.20 24.46
C ILE A 292 13.71 -2.56 24.27
N ALA A 293 13.66 -1.26 23.96
CA ALA A 293 12.40 -0.57 23.72
C ALA A 293 11.64 -1.13 22.50
N LEU A 294 12.35 -1.39 21.40
CA LEU A 294 11.79 -2.00 20.19
C LEU A 294 11.27 -3.42 20.46
N VAL A 295 12.04 -4.26 21.17
CA VAL A 295 11.62 -5.61 21.56
C VAL A 295 10.34 -5.57 22.40
N LEU A 296 10.23 -4.63 23.35
CA LEU A 296 9.01 -4.49 24.16
C LEU A 296 7.82 -4.00 23.35
N GLN A 297 8.02 -3.04 22.44
CA GLN A 297 6.96 -2.58 21.53
C GLN A 297 6.48 -3.71 20.62
N GLN A 298 7.41 -4.53 20.14
CA GLN A 298 7.14 -5.69 19.31
C GLN A 298 6.37 -6.78 20.09
N ALA A 299 6.73 -7.00 21.36
CA ALA A 299 6.02 -7.89 22.26
C ALA A 299 4.59 -7.39 22.57
N GLU A 300 4.37 -6.08 22.63
CA GLU A 300 3.04 -5.50 22.84
C GLU A 300 2.13 -5.75 21.62
N ALA A 301 2.64 -5.53 20.41
CA ALA A 301 1.92 -5.85 19.17
C ALA A 301 1.61 -7.36 19.04
N LEU A 302 2.50 -8.23 19.55
CA LEU A 302 2.31 -9.68 19.58
C LEU A 302 1.36 -10.17 20.67
N GLY A 303 1.30 -9.48 21.81
CA GLY A 303 0.50 -9.86 22.96
C GLY A 303 -1.00 -9.97 22.63
N GLU A 304 -1.50 -9.18 21.68
CA GLU A 304 -2.89 -9.30 21.20
C GLU A 304 -3.12 -10.58 20.39
N ALA A 305 -2.11 -11.04 19.62
CA ALA A 305 -2.20 -12.23 18.78
C ALA A 305 -1.96 -13.54 19.56
N TRP A 306 -1.09 -13.54 20.56
CA TRP A 306 -0.83 -14.71 21.43
C TRP A 306 -1.94 -15.03 22.43
N MET A 307 -2.93 -14.14 22.55
CA MET A 307 -4.06 -14.28 23.46
C MET A 307 -5.35 -14.80 22.78
N VAL A 308 -5.28 -15.21 21.51
CA VAL A 308 -6.36 -15.87 20.76
C VAL A 308 -6.21 -17.39 20.78
#